data_AF-A0ABD5VAB7-F1
#
_entry.id   AF-A0ABD5VAB7-F1
#
_cell.length_a   1.000
_cell.length_b   1.000
_cell.length_c   1.000
_cell.angle_alpha   90.00
_cell.angle_beta   90.00
_cell.angle_gamma   90.00
#
_symmetry.space_group_name_H-M   'P 1'
#
loop_
_entity.id
_entity.type
_entity.pdbx_description
1 polymer ?
#
loop_
_entity_poly.entity_id
_entity_poly.type
_entity_poly.pdbx_seq_one_letter_code
_entity_poly.pdbx_strand_id
1 'polypeptide(L)'
;MRSRRSLVVLLVGVAILALAVGGAAALADLDGDGVGSLDELRAGTDPLVADTDADGLTDGAERDAGTNATLADTDRDGLEDGREVDVGTDPLRVDTDDDGLDDAREVNALGTDPTVVDTDEDGLEDGQEAETYGTDPLVADSDDDGLGDGVEVAEYGSSPTNPDTDDDGLRDGREARELGTDPTTNDTDGDRLPDAVELRVYDTDPTSSDTDDDGLEDGVEAADSGPLAAADPLARDVFVELDYMRGERPNATAIALVVDEYANAPITNPDGTTGISLHVVVDDAIPREPKTNELDSLRLRLSYFDNETRGYHHAMVVRDARLAGDSVAGFATTGHVVLQTSGRDGDQYTTRGQAHVLMHELGHALGLSNDDYDGIDSYDVPHDRYESVMNYNAPWETLGYSTSAPFDDWAYLATNMYGPPALTTNLPIPSTANTTNETPTNATAS
;
A
#
# COMPACT_ATOMS: atom_id res chain seq x y z
N MET A 1 58.92 -32.33 35.87
CA MET A 1 59.83 -31.56 36.77
C MET A 1 61.33 -31.76 36.51
N ARG A 2 61.80 -32.10 35.29
CA ARG A 2 63.25 -32.31 35.03
C ARG A 2 63.77 -31.74 33.69
N SER A 3 63.10 -30.74 33.11
CA SER A 3 63.52 -30.12 31.83
C SER A 3 63.89 -28.62 31.96
N ARG A 4 63.19 -27.84 32.80
CA ARG A 4 63.48 -26.39 32.99
C ARG A 4 64.83 -26.03 33.62
N ARG A 5 65.61 -27.01 34.11
CA ARG A 5 66.92 -26.75 34.77
C ARG A 5 68.13 -26.86 33.85
N SER A 6 67.98 -27.43 32.65
CA SER A 6 69.08 -27.56 31.69
C SER A 6 69.13 -26.42 30.67
N LEU A 7 67.99 -25.81 30.33
CA LEU A 7 67.93 -24.66 29.41
C LEU A 7 68.48 -23.37 30.05
N VAL A 8 68.16 -23.13 31.33
CA VAL A 8 68.67 -21.98 32.10
C VAL A 8 70.21 -22.05 32.26
N VAL A 9 70.81 -23.23 32.24
CA VAL A 9 72.27 -23.39 32.36
C VAL A 9 72.98 -23.20 31.01
N LEU A 10 72.30 -23.44 29.88
CA LEU A 10 72.84 -23.15 28.55
C LEU A 10 72.72 -21.64 28.23
N LEU A 11 71.59 -21.00 28.61
CA LEU A 11 71.37 -19.56 28.44
C LEU A 11 72.26 -18.70 29.36
N VAL A 12 72.47 -19.12 30.61
CA VAL A 12 73.47 -18.46 31.49
C VAL A 12 74.90 -18.69 31.00
N GLY A 13 75.17 -19.80 30.30
CA GLY A 13 76.45 -20.07 29.65
C GLY A 13 76.74 -19.16 28.45
N VAL A 14 75.73 -18.85 27.64
CA VAL A 14 75.83 -17.91 26.51
C VAL A 14 75.91 -16.47 27.00
N ALA A 15 75.13 -16.09 28.02
CA ALA A 15 75.18 -14.75 28.61
C ALA A 15 76.51 -14.44 29.31
N ILE A 16 77.16 -15.43 29.94
CA ILE A 16 78.46 -15.25 30.61
C ILE A 16 79.63 -15.30 29.61
N LEU A 17 79.51 -15.97 28.46
CA LEU A 17 80.53 -15.95 27.40
C LEU A 17 80.46 -14.67 26.52
N ALA A 18 79.28 -14.06 26.40
CA ALA A 18 79.07 -12.80 25.66
C ALA A 18 79.71 -11.58 26.34
N LEU A 19 80.00 -11.63 27.64
CA LEU A 19 80.71 -10.58 28.37
C LEU A 19 82.22 -10.53 28.07
N ALA A 20 82.78 -11.51 27.35
CA ALA A 20 84.22 -11.61 27.09
C ALA A 20 84.64 -11.37 25.63
N VAL A 21 83.69 -11.24 24.68
CA VAL A 21 83.98 -10.92 23.27
C VAL A 21 83.03 -9.81 22.84
N GLY A 22 83.60 -8.63 22.55
CA GLY A 22 82.87 -7.37 22.51
C GLY A 22 81.66 -7.31 21.58
N GLY A 23 80.60 -6.66 22.06
CA GLY A 23 79.66 -5.81 21.32
C GLY A 23 78.76 -6.44 20.25
N ALA A 24 79.06 -7.62 19.71
CA ALA A 24 78.41 -8.15 18.51
C ALA A 24 77.27 -9.16 18.79
N ALA A 25 77.30 -9.88 19.92
CA ALA A 25 76.31 -10.92 20.19
C ALA A 25 74.95 -10.39 20.71
N ALA A 26 74.91 -9.14 21.19
CA ALA A 26 73.66 -8.48 21.62
C ALA A 26 72.87 -7.85 20.45
N LEU A 27 73.48 -7.80 19.26
CA LEU A 27 72.91 -7.30 18.01
C LEU A 27 72.73 -8.43 16.97
N ALA A 28 72.97 -9.67 17.37
CA ALA A 28 72.76 -10.81 16.49
C ALA A 28 71.26 -11.07 16.38
N ASP A 29 70.77 -11.17 15.15
CA ASP A 29 69.47 -11.70 14.76
C ASP A 29 69.74 -13.17 14.39
N LEU A 30 69.30 -14.11 15.23
CA LEU A 30 69.79 -15.49 15.23
C LEU A 30 68.94 -16.43 14.37
N ASP A 31 67.66 -16.12 14.20
CA ASP A 31 66.70 -16.83 13.35
C ASP A 31 66.33 -16.05 12.08
N GLY A 32 66.72 -14.77 11.98
CA GLY A 32 66.70 -13.99 10.75
C GLY A 32 65.38 -13.27 10.49
N ASP A 33 64.64 -12.95 11.54
CA ASP A 33 63.28 -12.41 11.49
C ASP A 33 63.23 -10.86 11.52
N GLY A 34 64.38 -10.20 11.75
CA GLY A 34 64.50 -8.76 11.83
C GLY A 34 64.46 -8.17 13.26
N VAL A 35 64.48 -9.00 14.30
CA VAL A 35 64.64 -8.62 15.71
C VAL A 35 66.01 -9.08 16.23
N GLY A 36 66.64 -8.25 17.06
CA GLY A 36 67.91 -8.64 17.68
C GLY A 36 67.68 -9.47 18.95
N SER A 37 68.50 -10.49 19.19
CA SER A 37 68.34 -11.42 20.33
C SER A 37 68.33 -10.80 21.72
N LEU A 38 68.86 -9.59 21.90
CA LEU A 38 68.69 -8.89 23.17
C LEU A 38 67.30 -8.26 23.32
N ASP A 39 66.70 -7.81 22.21
CA ASP A 39 65.37 -7.22 22.18
C ASP A 39 64.28 -8.29 22.24
N GLU A 40 64.48 -9.44 21.60
CA GLU A 40 63.63 -10.64 21.75
C GLU A 40 63.57 -11.09 23.21
N LEU A 41 64.72 -11.27 23.88
CA LEU A 41 64.78 -11.62 25.30
C LEU A 41 64.13 -10.58 26.23
N ARG A 42 64.01 -9.31 25.78
CA ARG A 42 63.33 -8.24 26.54
C ARG A 42 61.83 -8.24 26.28
N ALA A 43 61.41 -8.53 25.05
CA ALA A 43 60.01 -8.67 24.65
C ALA A 43 59.40 -9.97 25.19
N GLY A 44 60.23 -10.97 25.51
CA GLY A 44 59.79 -12.25 26.04
C GLY A 44 59.70 -13.35 24.98
N THR A 45 60.17 -13.08 23.77
CA THR A 45 60.16 -14.00 22.63
C THR A 45 61.40 -14.92 22.61
N ASP A 46 61.41 -15.99 21.80
CA ASP A 46 62.51 -16.97 21.74
C ASP A 46 63.51 -16.63 20.62
N PRO A 47 64.76 -16.23 20.92
CA PRO A 47 65.75 -15.79 19.93
C PRO A 47 66.25 -16.84 18.92
N LEU A 48 65.60 -17.99 18.84
CA LEU A 48 65.94 -19.09 17.95
C LEU A 48 64.72 -19.54 17.14
N VAL A 49 63.58 -18.88 17.29
CA VAL A 49 62.30 -19.19 16.67
C VAL A 49 61.75 -17.89 16.11
N ALA A 50 61.79 -17.75 14.79
CA ALA A 50 61.38 -16.52 14.10
C ALA A 50 59.90 -16.12 14.31
N ASP A 51 59.08 -17.02 14.84
CA ASP A 51 57.64 -16.89 15.09
C ASP A 51 57.36 -17.61 16.43
N THR A 52 57.33 -16.85 17.52
CA THR A 52 57.38 -17.39 18.88
C THR A 52 56.09 -18.07 19.32
N ASP A 53 54.92 -17.59 18.90
CA ASP A 53 53.61 -18.13 19.26
C ASP A 53 52.95 -18.97 18.15
N ALA A 54 53.58 -19.04 16.97
CA ALA A 54 53.26 -19.92 15.86
C ALA A 54 51.94 -19.60 15.16
N ASP A 55 51.60 -18.32 15.05
CA ASP A 55 50.38 -17.82 14.41
C ASP A 55 50.56 -17.50 12.90
N GLY A 56 51.81 -17.57 12.42
CA GLY A 56 52.17 -17.31 11.03
C GLY A 56 52.82 -15.95 10.77
N LEU A 57 52.87 -15.05 11.75
CA LEU A 57 53.68 -13.83 11.73
C LEU A 57 55.00 -14.06 12.45
N THR A 58 56.06 -13.45 11.91
CA THR A 58 57.36 -13.47 12.61
C THR A 58 57.41 -12.41 13.71
N ASP A 59 58.18 -12.61 14.79
CA ASP A 59 58.26 -11.63 15.90
C ASP A 59 58.63 -10.22 15.37
N GLY A 60 59.46 -10.15 14.33
CA GLY A 60 59.81 -8.91 13.63
C GLY A 60 58.66 -8.27 12.86
N ALA A 61 57.79 -9.06 12.23
CA ALA A 61 56.59 -8.58 11.53
C ALA A 61 55.55 -8.08 12.52
N GLU A 62 55.36 -8.79 13.63
CA GLU A 62 54.45 -8.40 14.70
C GLU A 62 54.88 -7.10 15.37
N ARG A 63 56.19 -6.94 15.62
CA ARG A 63 56.73 -5.66 16.11
C ARG A 63 56.42 -4.49 15.18
N ASP A 64 56.44 -4.73 13.87
CA ASP A 64 56.17 -3.70 12.86
C ASP A 64 54.66 -3.44 12.70
N ALA A 65 53.81 -4.47 12.86
CA ALA A 65 52.34 -4.38 12.87
C ALA A 65 51.78 -3.80 14.19
N GLY A 66 52.54 -3.92 15.29
CA GLY A 66 52.12 -3.49 16.62
C GLY A 66 51.41 -4.58 17.44
N THR A 67 51.40 -5.81 16.94
CA THR A 67 50.84 -6.99 17.61
C THR A 67 51.79 -7.57 18.66
N ASN A 68 51.37 -8.62 19.37
CA ASN A 68 52.13 -9.21 20.46
C ASN A 68 52.64 -10.62 20.12
N ALA A 69 53.94 -10.69 19.81
CA ALA A 69 54.75 -11.89 19.53
C ALA A 69 54.82 -13.00 20.58
N THR A 70 53.93 -12.99 21.55
CA THR A 70 53.75 -14.09 22.50
C THR A 70 52.29 -14.49 22.66
N LEU A 71 51.39 -13.90 21.88
CA LEU A 71 49.96 -14.12 21.81
C LEU A 71 49.56 -14.22 20.33
N ALA A 72 49.26 -15.43 19.88
CA ALA A 72 48.80 -15.72 18.52
C ALA A 72 47.52 -14.97 18.06
N ASP A 73 46.89 -14.22 18.96
CA ASP A 73 45.62 -13.49 18.80
C ASP A 73 45.68 -12.31 19.78
N THR A 74 46.02 -11.15 19.24
CA THR A 74 46.39 -9.95 20.00
C THR A 74 45.16 -9.27 20.59
N ASP A 75 44.07 -9.16 19.84
CA ASP A 75 42.88 -8.43 20.24
C ASP A 75 41.77 -9.32 20.86
N ARG A 76 41.87 -10.63 20.68
CA ARG A 76 41.07 -11.70 21.28
C ARG A 76 39.67 -11.84 20.71
N ASP A 77 39.51 -11.62 19.42
CA ASP A 77 38.29 -11.95 18.68
C ASP A 77 38.19 -13.47 18.39
N GLY A 78 39.32 -14.17 18.36
CA GLY A 78 39.42 -15.60 18.06
C GLY A 78 39.95 -15.93 16.66
N LEU A 79 40.38 -14.92 15.89
CA LEU A 79 41.18 -15.04 14.69
C LEU A 79 42.66 -14.81 15.05
N GLU A 80 43.56 -15.56 14.44
CA GLU A 80 45.00 -15.44 14.74
C GLU A 80 45.61 -14.27 13.95
N ASP A 81 46.55 -13.51 14.50
CA ASP A 81 47.08 -12.27 13.88
C ASP A 81 47.61 -12.53 12.45
N GLY A 82 48.27 -13.67 12.26
CA GLY A 82 48.72 -14.11 10.92
C GLY A 82 47.59 -14.41 9.95
N ARG A 83 46.47 -14.94 10.45
CA ARG A 83 45.28 -15.16 9.63
C ARG A 83 44.56 -13.86 9.30
N GLU A 84 44.51 -12.93 10.25
CA GLU A 84 43.93 -11.59 10.04
C GLU A 84 44.65 -10.84 8.91
N VAL A 85 45.99 -10.82 8.95
CA VAL A 85 46.81 -10.25 7.87
C VAL A 85 46.55 -10.94 6.51
N ASP A 86 46.31 -12.25 6.51
CA ASP A 86 46.03 -13.02 5.28
C ASP A 86 44.63 -12.72 4.69
N VAL A 87 43.62 -12.46 5.53
CA VAL A 87 42.26 -12.10 5.08
C VAL A 87 42.08 -10.59 4.89
N GLY A 88 43.01 -9.78 5.38
CA GLY A 88 43.04 -8.33 5.18
C GLY A 88 42.43 -7.52 6.32
N THR A 89 42.17 -8.14 7.46
CA THR A 89 41.67 -7.49 8.67
C THR A 89 42.78 -6.84 9.50
N ASP A 90 42.42 -6.03 10.51
CA ASP A 90 43.37 -5.35 11.42
C ASP A 90 43.56 -6.16 12.71
N PRO A 91 44.73 -6.79 12.96
CA PRO A 91 45.01 -7.62 14.15
C PRO A 91 44.94 -6.95 15.52
N LEU A 92 44.56 -5.67 15.54
CA LEU A 92 44.40 -4.85 16.73
C LEU A 92 42.93 -4.46 16.96
N ARG A 93 42.01 -4.91 16.11
CA ARG A 93 40.59 -4.57 16.09
C ARG A 93 39.73 -5.82 15.91
N VAL A 94 38.99 -6.13 16.97
CA VAL A 94 38.05 -7.27 17.02
C VAL A 94 37.01 -7.30 15.89
N ASP A 95 36.72 -6.13 15.33
CA ASP A 95 35.73 -5.88 14.29
C ASP A 95 36.37 -4.83 13.35
N THR A 96 36.78 -5.28 12.17
CA THR A 96 37.61 -4.47 11.28
C THR A 96 36.81 -3.35 10.63
N ASP A 97 35.59 -3.62 10.16
CA ASP A 97 34.77 -2.68 9.39
C ASP A 97 33.66 -1.96 10.18
N ASP A 98 33.54 -2.27 11.47
CA ASP A 98 32.61 -1.70 12.45
C ASP A 98 31.12 -1.99 12.17
N ASP A 99 30.78 -3.14 11.58
CA ASP A 99 29.40 -3.56 11.31
C ASP A 99 28.71 -4.24 12.52
N GLY A 100 29.48 -4.59 13.55
CA GLY A 100 29.01 -5.23 14.78
C GLY A 100 29.21 -6.74 14.85
N LEU A 101 29.84 -7.36 13.85
CA LEU A 101 30.37 -8.72 13.88
C LEU A 101 31.88 -8.70 14.16
N ASP A 102 32.37 -9.75 14.81
CA ASP A 102 33.81 -9.92 14.96
C ASP A 102 34.41 -10.65 13.76
N ASP A 103 35.64 -10.30 13.37
CA ASP A 103 36.29 -10.82 12.16
C ASP A 103 36.36 -12.36 12.19
N ALA A 104 36.61 -12.93 13.37
CA ALA A 104 36.58 -14.36 13.59
C ALA A 104 35.22 -14.99 13.25
N ARG A 105 34.09 -14.39 13.60
CA ARG A 105 32.75 -14.91 13.31
C ARG A 105 32.42 -14.80 11.84
N GLU A 106 32.74 -13.68 11.21
CA GLU A 106 32.55 -13.48 9.78
C GLU A 106 33.31 -14.55 8.99
N VAL A 107 34.61 -14.71 9.26
CA VAL A 107 35.45 -15.65 8.53
C VAL A 107 35.11 -17.12 8.83
N ASN A 108 34.80 -17.47 10.09
CA ASN A 108 34.68 -18.87 10.50
C ASN A 108 33.24 -19.41 10.53
N ALA A 109 32.23 -18.54 10.66
CA ALA A 109 30.84 -18.96 10.86
C ALA A 109 29.90 -18.52 9.73
N LEU A 110 29.98 -17.27 9.28
CA LEU A 110 29.04 -16.69 8.32
C LEU A 110 29.55 -16.80 6.88
N GLY A 111 30.85 -16.56 6.68
CA GLY A 111 31.48 -16.53 5.35
C GLY A 111 31.35 -15.18 4.64
N THR A 112 31.03 -14.12 5.38
CA THR A 112 31.04 -12.71 4.93
C THR A 112 32.46 -12.18 4.73
N ASP A 113 32.59 -11.02 4.09
CA ASP A 113 33.88 -10.33 3.92
C ASP A 113 34.10 -9.38 5.11
N PRO A 114 35.02 -9.66 6.05
CA PRO A 114 35.23 -8.88 7.28
C PRO A 114 35.83 -7.49 7.05
N THR A 115 35.87 -7.03 5.81
CA THR A 115 36.32 -5.71 5.42
C THR A 115 35.24 -4.91 4.71
N VAL A 116 34.03 -5.46 4.62
CA VAL A 116 32.88 -4.92 3.91
C VAL A 116 31.63 -5.05 4.80
N VAL A 117 31.16 -3.90 5.29
CA VAL A 117 30.01 -3.77 6.20
C VAL A 117 28.71 -4.43 5.71
N ASP A 118 28.55 -4.63 4.41
CA ASP A 118 27.36 -5.17 3.73
C ASP A 118 27.85 -6.03 2.55
N THR A 119 27.93 -7.35 2.77
CA THR A 119 28.61 -8.29 1.89
C THR A 119 27.82 -8.55 0.59
N ASP A 120 26.49 -8.55 0.64
CA ASP A 120 25.64 -8.85 -0.51
C ASP A 120 25.05 -7.62 -1.23
N GLU A 121 25.34 -6.43 -0.69
CA GLU A 121 25.01 -5.10 -1.23
C GLU A 121 23.49 -4.83 -1.29
N ASP A 122 22.70 -5.39 -0.39
CA ASP A 122 21.25 -5.20 -0.34
C ASP A 122 20.80 -3.95 0.45
N GLY A 123 21.72 -3.39 1.25
CA GLY A 123 21.52 -2.21 2.08
C GLY A 123 21.34 -2.46 3.58
N LEU A 124 21.40 -3.71 4.05
CA LEU A 124 21.59 -4.06 5.46
C LEU A 124 23.06 -4.39 5.74
N GLU A 125 23.50 -4.07 6.95
CA GLU A 125 24.86 -4.43 7.38
C GLU A 125 24.88 -5.91 7.83
N ASP A 126 25.96 -6.66 7.59
CA ASP A 126 25.99 -8.11 7.87
C ASP A 126 25.65 -8.40 9.36
N GLY A 127 26.12 -7.53 10.26
CA GLY A 127 25.77 -7.55 11.67
C GLY A 127 24.29 -7.28 11.97
N GLN A 128 23.62 -6.40 11.23
CA GLN A 128 22.18 -6.17 11.37
C GLN A 128 21.39 -7.40 10.93
N GLU A 129 21.77 -7.99 9.82
CA GLU A 129 21.17 -9.21 9.30
C GLU A 129 21.29 -10.36 10.29
N ALA A 130 22.50 -10.64 10.75
CA ALA A 130 22.77 -11.77 11.63
C ALA A 130 22.20 -11.60 13.06
N GLU A 131 22.19 -10.38 13.61
CA GLU A 131 21.81 -10.14 15.02
C GLU A 131 20.40 -9.57 15.22
N THR A 132 19.85 -8.87 14.22
CA THR A 132 18.58 -8.15 14.35
C THR A 132 17.47 -8.77 13.51
N TYR A 133 17.70 -8.98 12.22
CA TYR A 133 16.67 -9.39 11.27
C TYR A 133 16.58 -10.91 11.09
N GLY A 134 17.68 -11.63 11.33
CA GLY A 134 17.75 -13.07 11.15
C GLY A 134 17.79 -13.52 9.68
N THR A 135 18.25 -12.64 8.81
CA THR A 135 18.49 -12.86 7.37
C THR A 135 19.89 -13.47 7.15
N ASP A 136 20.17 -13.94 5.93
CA ASP A 136 21.48 -14.48 5.55
C ASP A 136 22.30 -13.38 4.85
N PRO A 137 23.42 -12.88 5.44
CA PRO A 137 24.19 -11.75 4.91
C PRO A 137 24.96 -12.03 3.60
N LEU A 138 24.65 -13.15 2.97
CA LEU A 138 25.16 -13.55 1.66
C LEU A 138 24.03 -13.61 0.61
N VAL A 139 22.81 -13.25 0.99
CA VAL A 139 21.58 -13.41 0.21
C VAL A 139 20.69 -12.18 0.35
N ALA A 140 20.77 -11.30 -0.64
CA ALA A 140 20.06 -10.02 -0.69
C ALA A 140 18.51 -10.08 -0.70
N ASP A 141 17.90 -11.26 -0.63
CA ASP A 141 16.45 -11.54 -0.63
C ASP A 141 16.27 -12.90 0.06
N SER A 142 16.17 -12.87 1.40
CA SER A 142 16.26 -14.05 2.26
C SER A 142 15.05 -14.97 2.18
N ASP A 143 13.88 -14.45 1.79
CA ASP A 143 12.64 -15.23 1.70
C ASP A 143 12.14 -15.52 0.27
N ASP A 144 12.92 -15.11 -0.74
CA ASP A 144 12.71 -15.36 -2.17
C ASP A 144 11.32 -14.89 -2.65
N ASP A 145 10.85 -13.77 -2.13
CA ASP A 145 9.58 -13.17 -2.53
C ASP A 145 9.72 -12.16 -3.68
N GLY A 146 10.97 -11.72 -3.89
CA GLY A 146 11.39 -10.80 -4.91
C GLY A 146 11.80 -9.44 -4.37
N LEU A 147 11.45 -9.05 -3.14
CA LEU A 147 11.90 -7.84 -2.45
C LEU A 147 13.21 -8.14 -1.71
N GLY A 148 14.14 -7.19 -1.66
CA GLY A 148 15.41 -7.43 -0.98
C GLY A 148 15.33 -6.99 0.49
N ASP A 149 16.06 -7.65 1.38
CA ASP A 149 15.88 -7.52 2.83
C ASP A 149 16.05 -6.06 3.29
N GLY A 150 17.05 -5.36 2.76
CA GLY A 150 17.25 -3.93 3.01
C GLY A 150 16.12 -3.04 2.49
N VAL A 151 15.49 -3.38 1.37
CA VAL A 151 14.34 -2.65 0.84
C VAL A 151 13.10 -2.88 1.69
N GLU A 152 12.87 -4.11 2.11
CA GLU A 152 11.77 -4.48 3.01
C GLU A 152 11.83 -3.69 4.31
N VAL A 153 12.99 -3.67 4.95
CA VAL A 153 13.19 -2.95 6.21
C VAL A 153 13.12 -1.43 6.03
N ALA A 154 13.75 -0.88 4.99
CA ALA A 154 13.92 0.56 4.86
C ALA A 154 12.74 1.28 4.20
N GLU A 155 12.05 0.64 3.27
CA GLU A 155 11.00 1.26 2.45
C GLU A 155 9.59 0.80 2.83
N TYR A 156 9.38 -0.52 2.98
CA TYR A 156 8.05 -1.08 3.17
C TYR A 156 7.70 -1.37 4.63
N GLY A 157 8.70 -1.58 5.49
CA GLY A 157 8.50 -2.07 6.84
C GLY A 157 7.97 -3.52 6.88
N SER A 158 8.12 -4.26 5.79
CA SER A 158 7.80 -5.68 5.70
C SER A 158 8.88 -6.53 6.39
N SER A 159 8.62 -7.82 6.54
CA SER A 159 9.46 -8.76 7.25
C SER A 159 10.39 -9.49 6.28
N PRO A 160 11.72 -9.29 6.33
CA PRO A 160 12.68 -9.87 5.37
C PRO A 160 12.92 -11.38 5.50
N THR A 161 12.06 -12.07 6.24
CA THR A 161 12.12 -13.51 6.46
C THR A 161 10.75 -14.15 6.29
N ASN A 162 9.76 -13.37 5.85
CA ASN A 162 8.39 -13.80 5.66
C ASN A 162 7.85 -13.24 4.34
N PRO A 163 7.68 -14.08 3.29
CA PRO A 163 7.40 -13.62 1.93
C PRO A 163 5.95 -13.14 1.70
N ASP A 164 5.20 -12.90 2.78
CA ASP A 164 3.76 -12.56 2.87
C ASP A 164 3.54 -12.00 4.29
N THR A 165 3.94 -10.74 4.51
CA THR A 165 4.10 -10.14 5.85
C THR A 165 2.79 -10.04 6.61
N ASP A 166 1.68 -9.78 5.94
CA ASP A 166 0.36 -9.57 6.54
C ASP A 166 -0.55 -10.82 6.50
N ASP A 167 -0.06 -11.92 5.95
CA ASP A 167 -0.73 -13.21 5.78
C ASP A 167 -2.04 -13.13 4.95
N ASP A 168 -2.16 -12.19 4.00
CA ASP A 168 -3.34 -12.07 3.13
C ASP A 168 -3.30 -13.06 1.94
N GLY A 169 -2.12 -13.63 1.68
CA GLY A 169 -1.87 -14.59 0.62
C GLY A 169 -1.34 -13.99 -0.69
N LEU A 170 -1.03 -12.70 -0.72
CA LEU A 170 -0.15 -12.05 -1.68
C LEU A 170 1.30 -12.20 -1.21
N ARG A 171 2.27 -11.72 -1.99
CA ARG A 171 3.68 -11.74 -1.59
C ARG A 171 4.17 -10.31 -1.61
N ASP A 172 4.95 -9.90 -0.63
CA ASP A 172 5.37 -8.52 -0.43
C ASP A 172 6.04 -7.95 -1.70
N GLY A 173 6.93 -8.73 -2.31
CA GLY A 173 7.59 -8.39 -3.56
C GLY A 173 6.63 -8.20 -4.74
N ARG A 174 5.50 -8.94 -4.79
CA ARG A 174 4.45 -8.76 -5.81
C ARG A 174 3.60 -7.54 -5.52
N GLU A 175 3.22 -7.34 -4.27
CA GLU A 175 2.43 -6.20 -3.82
C GLU A 175 3.13 -4.89 -4.15
N ALA A 176 4.38 -4.76 -3.70
CA ALA A 176 5.21 -3.59 -3.94
C ALA A 176 5.46 -3.29 -5.42
N ARG A 177 5.73 -4.31 -6.25
CA ARG A 177 6.24 -4.11 -7.62
C ARG A 177 5.19 -4.19 -8.72
N GLU A 178 4.13 -4.96 -8.51
CA GLU A 178 3.13 -5.23 -9.54
C GLU A 178 1.78 -4.58 -9.23
N LEU A 179 1.36 -4.60 -7.98
CA LEU A 179 0.02 -4.16 -7.57
C LEU A 179 -0.01 -2.73 -7.05
N GLY A 180 1.04 -2.29 -6.38
CA GLY A 180 1.04 -1.02 -5.64
C GLY A 180 0.28 -1.08 -4.32
N THR A 181 0.02 -2.29 -3.80
CA THR A 181 -0.54 -2.52 -2.47
C THR A 181 0.55 -2.45 -1.39
N ASP A 182 0.15 -2.25 -0.13
CA ASP A 182 1.06 -2.16 1.01
C ASP A 182 1.25 -3.55 1.65
N PRO A 183 2.47 -4.13 1.58
CA PRO A 183 2.74 -5.49 2.08
C PRO A 183 2.47 -5.74 3.58
N THR A 184 2.22 -4.68 4.34
CA THR A 184 2.01 -4.77 5.79
C THR A 184 0.54 -4.69 6.18
N THR A 185 -0.38 -4.59 5.22
CA THR A 185 -1.82 -4.45 5.46
C THR A 185 -2.65 -5.18 4.42
N ASN A 186 -3.55 -6.03 4.89
CA ASN A 186 -4.36 -6.90 4.04
C ASN A 186 -5.52 -6.20 3.33
N ASP A 187 -5.56 -4.89 3.40
CA ASP A 187 -6.64 -3.98 2.99
C ASP A 187 -5.96 -2.60 2.81
N THR A 188 -5.40 -2.38 1.62
CA THR A 188 -4.53 -1.25 1.30
C THR A 188 -5.29 0.08 1.31
N ASP A 189 -6.49 0.11 0.74
CA ASP A 189 -7.28 1.33 0.63
C ASP A 189 -8.25 1.56 1.82
N GLY A 190 -8.42 0.53 2.66
CA GLY A 190 -9.16 0.60 3.91
C GLY A 190 -10.68 0.54 3.75
N ASP A 191 -11.18 0.00 2.63
CA ASP A 191 -12.60 -0.08 2.31
C ASP A 191 -13.31 -1.32 2.93
N ARG A 192 -12.51 -2.22 3.54
CA ARG A 192 -12.88 -3.49 4.21
C ARG A 192 -13.01 -4.69 3.27
N LEU A 193 -12.55 -4.58 2.03
CA LEU A 193 -12.38 -5.68 1.10
C LEU A 193 -10.88 -6.02 1.01
N PRO A 194 -10.45 -7.22 1.42
CA PRO A 194 -9.02 -7.52 1.40
C PRO A 194 -8.42 -7.57 -0.01
N ASP A 195 -7.20 -7.06 -0.20
CA ASP A 195 -6.52 -6.95 -1.50
C ASP A 195 -6.50 -8.27 -2.28
N ALA A 196 -6.15 -9.38 -1.60
CA ALA A 196 -6.20 -10.71 -2.18
C ALA A 196 -7.60 -11.12 -2.68
N VAL A 197 -8.66 -10.66 -2.02
CA VAL A 197 -10.07 -10.97 -2.35
C VAL A 197 -10.51 -10.13 -3.54
N GLU A 198 -10.16 -8.87 -3.58
CA GLU A 198 -10.41 -7.97 -4.70
C GLU A 198 -9.89 -8.58 -6.00
N LEU A 199 -8.60 -8.90 -6.05
CA LEU A 199 -7.97 -9.44 -7.26
C LEU A 199 -8.50 -10.81 -7.69
N ARG A 200 -8.97 -11.65 -6.75
CA ARG A 200 -9.34 -13.06 -7.05
C ARG A 200 -10.83 -13.28 -7.23
N VAL A 201 -11.66 -12.41 -6.64
CA VAL A 201 -13.10 -12.61 -6.53
C VAL A 201 -13.86 -11.49 -7.23
N TYR A 202 -13.50 -10.24 -6.99
CA TYR A 202 -14.27 -9.07 -7.44
C TYR A 202 -13.67 -8.38 -8.67
N ASP A 203 -12.39 -8.62 -8.99
CA ASP A 203 -11.66 -7.96 -10.08
C ASP A 203 -11.61 -6.43 -9.92
N THR A 204 -11.68 -5.95 -8.67
CA THR A 204 -11.54 -4.53 -8.26
C THR A 204 -10.08 -4.12 -8.10
N ASP A 205 -9.82 -2.81 -8.04
CA ASP A 205 -8.49 -2.23 -7.83
C ASP A 205 -8.21 -2.07 -6.33
N PRO A 206 -7.29 -2.86 -5.74
CA PRO A 206 -7.05 -2.84 -4.29
C PRO A 206 -6.38 -1.57 -3.76
N THR A 207 -6.12 -0.60 -4.64
CA THR A 207 -5.59 0.71 -4.27
C THR A 207 -6.66 1.80 -4.33
N SER A 208 -7.91 1.44 -4.66
CA SER A 208 -9.02 2.34 -4.88
C SER A 208 -10.27 1.84 -4.17
N SER A 209 -10.64 2.52 -3.08
CA SER A 209 -11.79 2.15 -2.24
C SER A 209 -13.15 2.18 -2.95
N ASP A 210 -13.21 2.63 -4.20
CA ASP A 210 -14.39 2.82 -5.06
C ASP A 210 -13.87 2.65 -6.50
N THR A 211 -13.91 1.42 -7.03
CA THR A 211 -13.26 1.06 -8.30
C THR A 211 -13.98 1.66 -9.51
N ASP A 212 -15.29 1.89 -9.43
CA ASP A 212 -16.09 2.38 -10.55
C ASP A 212 -16.44 3.88 -10.49
N ASP A 213 -16.06 4.56 -9.42
CA ASP A 213 -16.28 5.99 -9.12
C ASP A 213 -17.78 6.38 -9.04
N ASP A 214 -18.62 5.54 -8.45
CA ASP A 214 -20.04 5.85 -8.22
C ASP A 214 -20.35 6.45 -6.84
N GLY A 215 -19.37 6.39 -5.93
CA GLY A 215 -19.46 6.89 -4.55
C GLY A 215 -19.86 5.86 -3.51
N LEU A 216 -19.93 4.58 -3.87
CA LEU A 216 -20.02 3.45 -2.95
C LEU A 216 -18.63 2.81 -2.79
N GLU A 217 -18.33 2.31 -1.59
CA GLU A 217 -17.05 1.62 -1.35
C GLU A 217 -17.17 0.17 -1.85
N ASP A 218 -16.15 -0.40 -2.52
CA ASP A 218 -16.23 -1.75 -3.11
C ASP A 218 -16.59 -2.81 -2.05
N GLY A 219 -16.01 -2.69 -0.86
CA GLY A 219 -16.31 -3.54 0.30
C GLY A 219 -17.76 -3.45 0.78
N VAL A 220 -18.44 -2.31 0.58
CA VAL A 220 -19.88 -2.17 0.85
C VAL A 220 -20.70 -2.93 -0.17
N GLU A 221 -20.35 -2.84 -1.44
CA GLU A 221 -21.07 -3.45 -2.55
C GLU A 221 -20.90 -4.97 -2.54
N ALA A 222 -19.66 -5.43 -2.32
CA ALA A 222 -19.28 -6.82 -2.13
C ALA A 222 -20.00 -7.50 -0.96
N ALA A 223 -20.44 -6.75 0.05
CA ALA A 223 -21.19 -7.31 1.17
C ALA A 223 -22.57 -7.87 0.77
N ASP A 224 -23.08 -7.56 -0.44
CA ASP A 224 -24.34 -8.02 -1.04
C ASP A 224 -25.47 -8.16 0.00
N SER A 225 -25.74 -7.06 0.70
CA SER A 225 -26.71 -7.08 1.78
C SER A 225 -27.56 -5.82 1.87
N GLY A 226 -28.85 -6.03 2.17
CA GLY A 226 -29.77 -4.93 2.42
C GLY A 226 -30.30 -4.27 1.14
N PRO A 227 -30.28 -2.93 1.02
CA PRO A 227 -30.97 -2.20 -0.05
C PRO A 227 -30.06 -1.98 -1.28
N LEU A 228 -28.77 -2.27 -1.14
CA LEU A 228 -27.70 -2.18 -2.14
C LEU A 228 -27.37 -3.57 -2.68
N ALA A 229 -28.24 -4.56 -2.53
CA ALA A 229 -28.02 -5.92 -3.03
C ALA A 229 -27.99 -6.02 -4.57
N ALA A 230 -28.04 -4.88 -5.26
CA ALA A 230 -27.90 -4.77 -6.70
C ALA A 230 -26.71 -3.88 -7.08
N ALA A 231 -25.92 -3.45 -6.09
CA ALA A 231 -24.69 -2.70 -6.29
C ALA A 231 -23.61 -3.65 -6.85
N ASP A 232 -22.77 -3.13 -7.73
CA ASP A 232 -21.72 -3.88 -8.42
C ASP A 232 -20.46 -3.01 -8.46
N PRO A 233 -19.37 -3.40 -7.77
CA PRO A 233 -18.17 -2.57 -7.64
C PRO A 233 -17.40 -2.36 -8.96
N LEU A 234 -17.84 -3.01 -10.05
CA LEU A 234 -17.31 -2.81 -11.38
C LEU A 234 -18.26 -2.10 -12.33
N ALA A 235 -19.42 -1.62 -11.87
CA ALA A 235 -20.44 -1.03 -12.72
C ALA A 235 -21.31 0.01 -12.01
N ARG A 236 -21.05 1.28 -12.34
CA ARG A 236 -21.65 2.44 -11.69
C ARG A 236 -23.14 2.30 -11.42
N ASP A 237 -23.48 2.41 -10.15
CA ASP A 237 -24.82 2.41 -9.64
C ASP A 237 -25.23 3.78 -9.08
N VAL A 238 -26.51 4.10 -9.23
CA VAL A 238 -27.09 5.29 -8.59
C VAL A 238 -28.36 4.88 -7.88
N PHE A 239 -28.35 4.92 -6.55
CA PHE A 239 -29.51 4.59 -5.74
C PHE A 239 -30.31 5.84 -5.40
N VAL A 240 -31.62 5.80 -5.66
CA VAL A 240 -32.54 6.92 -5.37
C VAL A 240 -33.75 6.44 -4.60
N GLU A 241 -33.92 6.98 -3.39
CA GLU A 241 -35.12 6.79 -2.59
C GLU A 241 -36.11 7.87 -2.98
N LEU A 242 -37.26 7.46 -3.51
CA LEU A 242 -38.28 8.36 -4.02
C LEU A 242 -39.53 8.33 -3.13
N ASP A 243 -39.59 9.33 -2.27
CA ASP A 243 -40.74 9.62 -1.42
C ASP A 243 -41.81 10.41 -2.17
N TYR A 244 -43.06 10.25 -1.78
CA TYR A 244 -44.14 10.98 -2.43
C TYR A 244 -45.25 11.40 -1.49
N MET A 245 -45.75 12.62 -1.69
CA MET A 245 -46.93 13.09 -0.96
C MET A 245 -48.14 12.23 -1.28
N ARG A 246 -48.95 11.95 -0.26
CA ARG A 246 -50.22 11.23 -0.43
C ARG A 246 -51.08 11.85 -1.54
N GLY A 247 -51.33 11.05 -2.56
CA GLY A 247 -52.10 11.43 -3.76
C GLY A 247 -51.24 11.84 -4.96
N GLU A 248 -49.92 11.92 -4.81
CA GLU A 248 -48.97 12.36 -5.84
C GLU A 248 -47.97 11.23 -6.18
N ARG A 249 -48.43 9.98 -6.22
CA ARG A 249 -47.56 8.84 -6.51
C ARG A 249 -46.85 9.04 -7.86
N PRO A 250 -45.52 8.82 -7.95
CA PRO A 250 -44.78 8.98 -9.19
C PRO A 250 -45.27 8.05 -10.29
N ASN A 251 -45.07 8.48 -11.54
CA ASN A 251 -45.40 7.70 -12.72
C ASN A 251 -44.29 6.68 -13.00
N ALA A 252 -44.60 5.40 -12.83
CA ALA A 252 -43.65 4.31 -13.05
C ALA A 252 -43.07 4.27 -14.48
N THR A 253 -43.85 4.68 -15.49
CA THR A 253 -43.36 4.73 -16.88
C THR A 253 -42.40 5.90 -17.09
N ALA A 254 -42.58 7.01 -16.37
CA ALA A 254 -41.63 8.13 -16.43
C ALA A 254 -40.29 7.73 -15.79
N ILE A 255 -40.33 7.06 -14.62
CA ILE A 255 -39.13 6.52 -13.97
C ILE A 255 -38.40 5.56 -14.91
N ALA A 256 -39.11 4.59 -15.51
CA ALA A 256 -38.51 3.62 -16.41
C ALA A 256 -37.78 4.26 -17.60
N LEU A 257 -38.32 5.36 -18.15
CA LEU A 257 -37.64 6.10 -19.23
C LEU A 257 -36.31 6.71 -18.78
N VAL A 258 -36.24 7.23 -17.54
CA VAL A 258 -34.97 7.78 -17.00
C VAL A 258 -33.98 6.67 -16.71
N VAL A 259 -34.44 5.55 -16.14
CA VAL A 259 -33.61 4.35 -15.92
C VAL A 259 -33.03 3.84 -17.25
N ASP A 260 -33.86 3.76 -18.30
CA ASP A 260 -33.40 3.35 -19.64
C ASP A 260 -32.35 4.33 -20.19
N GLU A 261 -32.45 5.63 -19.93
CA GLU A 261 -31.49 6.63 -20.41
C GLU A 261 -30.13 6.48 -19.71
N TYR A 262 -30.12 6.29 -18.38
CA TYR A 262 -28.89 6.04 -17.61
C TYR A 262 -28.23 4.72 -18.01
N ALA A 263 -29.02 3.66 -18.22
CA ALA A 263 -28.50 2.38 -18.71
C ALA A 263 -27.87 2.45 -20.11
N ASN A 264 -28.16 3.49 -20.89
CA ASN A 264 -27.55 3.76 -22.19
C ASN A 264 -26.53 4.91 -22.15
N ALA A 265 -26.15 5.40 -20.96
CA ALA A 265 -25.14 6.43 -20.81
C ALA A 265 -23.82 5.98 -21.46
N PRO A 266 -23.11 6.85 -22.20
CA PRO A 266 -21.85 6.51 -22.86
C PRO A 266 -20.65 6.57 -21.89
N ILE A 267 -20.83 6.04 -20.69
CA ILE A 267 -19.79 5.88 -19.67
C ILE A 267 -19.36 4.42 -19.71
N THR A 268 -18.04 4.16 -19.68
CA THR A 268 -17.49 2.80 -19.69
C THR A 268 -17.09 2.45 -18.26
N ASN A 269 -17.51 1.28 -17.81
CA ASN A 269 -17.22 0.79 -16.46
C ASN A 269 -15.95 -0.09 -16.44
N PRO A 270 -15.36 -0.34 -15.27
CA PRO A 270 -14.20 -1.21 -15.10
C PRO A 270 -14.32 -2.60 -15.79
N ASP A 271 -15.50 -3.23 -15.73
CA ASP A 271 -15.75 -4.53 -16.38
C ASP A 271 -15.90 -4.46 -17.92
N GLY A 272 -15.81 -3.25 -18.49
CA GLY A 272 -15.97 -2.97 -19.92
C GLY A 272 -17.42 -2.86 -20.40
N THR A 273 -18.40 -2.96 -19.51
CA THR A 273 -19.79 -2.58 -19.82
C THR A 273 -19.92 -1.06 -19.97
N THR A 274 -21.09 -0.62 -20.41
CA THR A 274 -21.39 0.81 -20.54
C THR A 274 -22.73 1.14 -19.94
N GLY A 275 -22.85 2.33 -19.38
CA GLY A 275 -24.07 2.83 -18.76
C GLY A 275 -23.95 2.95 -17.24
N ILE A 276 -24.98 3.52 -16.64
CA ILE A 276 -25.16 3.62 -15.20
C ILE A 276 -26.44 2.89 -14.82
N SER A 277 -26.37 2.05 -13.80
CA SER A 277 -27.49 1.33 -13.23
C SER A 277 -28.25 2.22 -12.24
N LEU A 278 -29.33 2.85 -12.70
CA LEU A 278 -30.16 3.72 -11.86
C LEU A 278 -31.23 2.91 -11.10
N HIS A 279 -31.08 2.79 -9.79
CA HIS A 279 -32.00 2.08 -8.89
C HIS A 279 -32.96 3.05 -8.18
N VAL A 280 -34.16 3.22 -8.74
CA VAL A 280 -35.20 4.08 -8.11
C VAL A 280 -36.16 3.25 -7.26
N VAL A 281 -36.10 3.44 -5.95
CA VAL A 281 -36.98 2.81 -4.96
C VAL A 281 -38.08 3.79 -4.56
N VAL A 282 -39.31 3.55 -5.00
CA VAL A 282 -40.46 4.33 -4.51
C VAL A 282 -40.87 3.80 -3.14
N ASP A 283 -40.53 4.55 -2.09
CA ASP A 283 -40.72 4.10 -0.72
C ASP A 283 -41.96 4.72 -0.07
N ASP A 284 -41.85 5.92 0.50
CA ASP A 284 -42.76 6.33 1.55
C ASP A 284 -43.86 7.31 1.08
N ALA A 285 -45.06 7.11 1.63
CA ALA A 285 -46.23 7.95 1.34
C ALA A 285 -46.41 9.05 2.40
N ILE A 286 -45.67 10.15 2.25
CA ILE A 286 -45.53 11.20 3.26
C ILE A 286 -46.77 12.11 3.37
N PRO A 287 -46.95 12.80 4.52
CA PRO A 287 -48.04 13.75 4.70
C PRO A 287 -48.07 14.85 3.63
N ARG A 288 -49.28 15.20 3.20
CA ARG A 288 -49.47 16.22 2.17
C ARG A 288 -49.19 17.62 2.72
N GLU A 289 -48.36 18.37 2.01
CA GLU A 289 -48.19 19.80 2.24
C GLU A 289 -48.59 20.58 0.98
N PRO A 290 -49.37 21.67 1.13
CA PRO A 290 -49.95 22.35 -0.02
C PRO A 290 -48.98 23.24 -0.79
N LYS A 291 -47.80 23.55 -0.22
CA LYS A 291 -46.72 24.35 -0.79
C LYS A 291 -45.42 23.88 -0.16
N THR A 292 -44.51 23.32 -0.94
CA THR A 292 -43.24 22.80 -0.44
C THR A 292 -42.10 23.60 -1.03
N ASN A 293 -41.45 24.39 -0.18
CA ASN A 293 -40.20 25.08 -0.53
C ASN A 293 -38.98 24.26 -0.08
N GLU A 294 -37.78 24.80 -0.31
CA GLU A 294 -36.50 24.19 0.08
C GLU A 294 -36.46 23.81 1.57
N LEU A 295 -36.82 24.72 2.48
CA LEU A 295 -36.80 24.44 3.93
C LEU A 295 -37.80 23.37 4.33
N ASP A 296 -38.99 23.36 3.71
CA ASP A 296 -39.99 22.31 3.94
C ASP A 296 -39.50 20.95 3.44
N SER A 297 -38.87 20.91 2.25
CA SER A 297 -38.32 19.68 1.66
C SER A 297 -37.19 19.08 2.51
N LEU A 298 -36.27 19.91 3.00
CA LEU A 298 -35.18 19.45 3.88
C LEU A 298 -35.70 18.91 5.21
N ARG A 299 -36.73 19.55 5.79
CA ARG A 299 -37.38 19.03 7.01
C ARG A 299 -38.04 17.68 6.76
N LEU A 300 -38.68 17.50 5.60
CA LEU A 300 -39.30 16.23 5.22
C LEU A 300 -38.25 15.16 4.98
N ARG A 301 -37.17 15.45 4.24
CA ARG A 301 -36.01 14.56 4.08
C ARG A 301 -35.52 14.05 5.44
N LEU A 302 -35.23 14.94 6.38
CA LEU A 302 -34.79 14.57 7.74
C LEU A 302 -35.77 13.69 8.53
N SER A 303 -37.04 13.62 8.10
CA SER A 303 -38.08 12.87 8.80
C SER A 303 -38.42 11.54 8.13
N TYR A 304 -38.15 11.39 6.84
CA TYR A 304 -38.62 10.27 6.02
C TYR A 304 -37.52 9.59 5.20
N PHE A 305 -36.36 10.22 4.99
CA PHE A 305 -35.26 9.62 4.26
C PHE A 305 -34.54 8.57 5.13
N ASP A 306 -34.91 7.30 4.98
CA ASP A 306 -34.46 6.23 5.89
C ASP A 306 -33.28 5.41 5.34
N ASN A 307 -32.97 5.52 4.05
CA ASN A 307 -31.78 4.91 3.45
C ASN A 307 -30.60 5.87 3.27
N GLU A 308 -30.62 7.05 3.91
CA GLU A 308 -29.53 8.03 3.85
C GLU A 308 -28.16 7.45 4.19
N THR A 309 -28.09 6.59 5.21
CA THR A 309 -26.84 5.96 5.64
C THR A 309 -26.46 4.73 4.82
N ARG A 310 -27.18 4.45 3.73
CA ARG A 310 -27.05 3.25 2.90
C ARG A 310 -26.78 3.60 1.43
N GLY A 311 -26.34 4.83 1.13
CA GLY A 311 -25.85 5.18 -0.20
C GLY A 311 -26.91 5.71 -1.15
N TYR A 312 -28.05 6.14 -0.62
CA TYR A 312 -29.13 6.66 -1.45
C TYR A 312 -29.00 8.17 -1.66
N HIS A 313 -29.42 8.65 -2.83
CA HIS A 313 -29.90 10.01 -3.02
C HIS A 313 -31.38 10.07 -2.69
N HIS A 314 -31.89 11.26 -2.34
CA HIS A 314 -33.28 11.41 -1.94
C HIS A 314 -34.06 12.23 -2.97
N ALA A 315 -35.10 11.65 -3.56
CA ALA A 315 -36.06 12.33 -4.41
C ALA A 315 -37.42 12.43 -3.71
N MET A 316 -38.13 13.53 -3.92
CA MET A 316 -39.45 13.72 -3.32
C MET A 316 -40.45 14.29 -4.32
N VAL A 317 -41.58 13.61 -4.49
CA VAL A 317 -42.70 14.10 -5.30
C VAL A 317 -43.70 14.85 -4.42
N VAL A 318 -43.89 16.13 -4.74
CA VAL A 318 -44.72 17.06 -3.97
C VAL A 318 -45.86 17.61 -4.82
N ARG A 319 -46.85 18.20 -4.15
CA ARG A 319 -48.03 18.76 -4.83
C ARG A 319 -47.75 20.08 -5.54
N ASP A 320 -47.01 20.96 -4.89
CA ASP A 320 -46.76 22.35 -5.31
C ASP A 320 -45.35 22.73 -4.86
N ALA A 321 -44.36 22.46 -5.73
CA ALA A 321 -42.96 22.78 -5.49
C ALA A 321 -42.74 24.29 -5.63
N ARG A 322 -42.01 24.90 -4.69
CA ARG A 322 -41.84 26.34 -4.59
C ARG A 322 -40.37 26.75 -4.46
N LEU A 323 -39.82 27.38 -5.50
CA LEU A 323 -38.51 28.01 -5.48
C LEU A 323 -38.66 29.54 -5.48
N ALA A 324 -38.03 30.23 -4.53
CA ALA A 324 -38.19 31.68 -4.32
C ALA A 324 -39.65 32.18 -4.21
N GLY A 325 -40.61 31.29 -3.88
CA GLY A 325 -42.04 31.58 -3.77
C GLY A 325 -42.87 31.28 -5.04
N ASP A 326 -42.22 31.03 -6.17
CA ASP A 326 -42.86 30.71 -7.44
C ASP A 326 -43.04 29.20 -7.60
N SER A 327 -44.08 28.80 -8.34
CA SER A 327 -44.36 27.38 -8.61
C SER A 327 -43.44 26.89 -9.71
N VAL A 328 -42.74 25.78 -9.47
CA VAL A 328 -41.76 25.20 -10.38
C VAL A 328 -42.10 23.75 -10.70
N ALA A 329 -41.55 23.23 -11.81
CA ALA A 329 -41.70 21.82 -12.16
C ALA A 329 -40.86 20.90 -11.25
N GLY A 330 -39.71 21.39 -10.82
CA GLY A 330 -38.84 20.77 -9.83
C GLY A 330 -37.83 21.79 -9.32
N PHE A 331 -37.04 21.35 -8.35
CA PHE A 331 -35.77 21.96 -7.97
C PHE A 331 -34.92 20.89 -7.29
N ALA A 332 -33.61 21.08 -7.31
CA ALA A 332 -32.67 20.17 -6.66
C ALA A 332 -31.60 20.92 -5.88
N THR A 333 -31.02 20.21 -4.93
CA THR A 333 -29.71 20.47 -4.34
C THR A 333 -28.88 19.21 -4.50
N THR A 334 -27.58 19.28 -4.26
CA THR A 334 -26.69 18.10 -4.28
C THR A 334 -27.28 16.94 -3.46
N GLY A 335 -27.43 15.77 -4.09
CA GLY A 335 -28.04 14.57 -3.53
C GLY A 335 -29.52 14.65 -3.12
N HIS A 336 -30.25 15.72 -3.47
CA HIS A 336 -31.67 15.86 -3.16
C HIS A 336 -32.49 16.51 -4.27
N VAL A 337 -33.54 15.82 -4.70
CA VAL A 337 -34.44 16.26 -5.76
C VAL A 337 -35.84 16.47 -5.22
N VAL A 338 -36.51 17.54 -5.66
CA VAL A 338 -37.94 17.78 -5.43
C VAL A 338 -38.65 17.93 -6.78
N LEU A 339 -39.70 17.14 -6.99
CA LEU A 339 -40.43 17.06 -8.24
C LEU A 339 -41.90 17.44 -8.02
N GLN A 340 -42.46 18.18 -8.96
CA GLN A 340 -43.89 18.36 -9.09
C GLN A 340 -44.37 17.60 -10.33
N THR A 341 -45.10 16.52 -10.12
CA THR A 341 -45.61 15.68 -11.22
C THR A 341 -47.05 15.99 -11.60
N SER A 342 -47.71 16.96 -10.94
CA SER A 342 -49.08 17.38 -11.26
C SER A 342 -49.31 18.91 -11.14
N GLY A 343 -50.20 19.48 -11.97
CA GLY A 343 -50.46 20.93 -12.00
C GLY A 343 -51.42 21.35 -13.13
N ARG A 344 -51.46 22.66 -13.48
CA ARG A 344 -52.44 23.20 -14.44
C ARG A 344 -51.97 23.24 -15.91
N ASP A 345 -50.67 23.30 -16.17
CA ASP A 345 -50.10 23.45 -17.52
C ASP A 345 -49.61 22.09 -18.06
N GLY A 346 -49.99 21.73 -19.29
CA GLY A 346 -50.20 20.33 -19.68
C GLY A 346 -48.97 19.47 -20.00
N ASP A 347 -47.89 20.02 -20.54
CA ASP A 347 -46.85 19.23 -21.21
C ASP A 347 -45.84 18.59 -20.24
N GLN A 348 -45.46 19.31 -19.17
CA GLN A 348 -44.60 18.83 -18.08
C GLN A 348 -45.23 17.71 -17.23
N TYR A 349 -46.53 17.47 -17.37
CA TYR A 349 -47.25 16.39 -16.68
C TYR A 349 -47.61 15.22 -17.61
N THR A 350 -47.14 15.24 -18.86
CA THR A 350 -47.11 14.02 -19.68
C THR A 350 -46.12 13.03 -19.05
N THR A 351 -46.22 11.75 -19.42
CA THR A 351 -45.26 10.74 -18.94
C THR A 351 -43.82 11.10 -19.30
N ARG A 352 -43.60 11.64 -20.49
CA ARG A 352 -42.27 12.02 -20.97
C ARG A 352 -41.80 13.35 -20.38
N GLY A 353 -42.70 14.30 -20.16
CA GLY A 353 -42.41 15.53 -19.42
C GLY A 353 -42.03 15.27 -17.95
N GLN A 354 -42.69 14.32 -17.28
CA GLN A 354 -42.30 13.90 -15.94
C GLN A 354 -40.91 13.24 -15.91
N ALA A 355 -40.56 12.45 -16.94
CA ALA A 355 -39.23 11.88 -17.09
C ALA A 355 -38.17 12.96 -17.34
N HIS A 356 -38.49 13.94 -18.19
CA HIS A 356 -37.62 15.09 -18.46
C HIS A 356 -37.28 15.86 -17.19
N VAL A 357 -38.29 16.22 -16.37
CA VAL A 357 -38.06 16.93 -15.11
C VAL A 357 -37.28 16.07 -14.13
N LEU A 358 -37.63 14.79 -13.97
CA LEU A 358 -36.86 13.88 -13.09
C LEU A 358 -35.39 13.83 -13.52
N MET A 359 -35.10 13.66 -14.81
CA MET A 359 -33.74 13.60 -15.32
C MET A 359 -33.01 14.93 -15.11
N HIS A 360 -33.61 16.06 -15.45
CA HIS A 360 -33.02 17.38 -15.25
C HIS A 360 -32.62 17.62 -13.78
N GLU A 361 -33.54 17.41 -12.85
CA GLU A 361 -33.27 17.64 -11.44
C GLU A 361 -32.29 16.62 -10.84
N LEU A 362 -32.32 15.37 -11.33
CA LEU A 362 -31.33 14.36 -10.95
C LEU A 362 -29.92 14.75 -11.44
N GLY A 363 -29.80 15.36 -12.63
CA GLY A 363 -28.53 15.89 -13.13
C GLY A 363 -27.91 16.90 -12.16
N HIS A 364 -28.71 17.82 -11.61
CA HIS A 364 -28.26 18.73 -10.55
C HIS A 364 -27.87 18.01 -9.26
N ALA A 365 -28.68 17.05 -8.83
CA ALA A 365 -28.38 16.29 -7.62
C ALA A 365 -27.07 15.50 -7.74
N LEU A 366 -26.71 15.07 -8.96
CA LEU A 366 -25.48 14.36 -9.29
C LEU A 366 -24.32 15.28 -9.69
N GLY A 367 -24.49 16.60 -9.68
CA GLY A 367 -23.37 17.56 -9.77
C GLY A 367 -23.32 18.43 -11.02
N LEU A 368 -24.24 18.32 -11.97
CA LEU A 368 -24.33 19.28 -13.08
C LEU A 368 -24.84 20.62 -12.58
N SER A 369 -24.11 21.70 -12.84
CA SER A 369 -24.49 23.04 -12.41
C SER A 369 -24.18 24.08 -13.48
N ASN A 370 -24.81 25.24 -13.38
CA ASN A 370 -24.52 26.36 -14.27
C ASN A 370 -23.11 26.96 -14.07
N ASP A 371 -22.42 26.62 -12.98
CA ASP A 371 -21.02 26.97 -12.78
C ASP A 371 -20.09 26.14 -13.70
N ASP A 372 -20.53 24.95 -14.11
CA ASP A 372 -19.77 24.04 -14.99
C ASP A 372 -19.92 24.44 -16.46
N TYR A 373 -21.12 24.85 -16.85
CA TYR A 373 -21.40 25.37 -18.19
C TYR A 373 -22.60 26.32 -18.20
N ASP A 374 -22.41 27.52 -18.80
CA ASP A 374 -23.45 28.57 -18.94
C ASP A 374 -24.74 28.09 -19.64
N GLY A 375 -24.72 26.96 -20.36
CA GLY A 375 -25.89 26.39 -21.02
C GLY A 375 -26.82 25.58 -20.10
N ILE A 376 -26.34 25.18 -18.92
CA ILE A 376 -27.14 24.54 -17.87
C ILE A 376 -28.04 25.60 -17.22
N ASP A 377 -29.31 25.27 -17.00
CA ASP A 377 -30.32 26.17 -16.43
C ASP A 377 -30.46 27.50 -17.17
N SER A 378 -30.24 27.46 -18.48
CA SER A 378 -30.10 28.67 -19.26
C SER A 378 -30.89 28.62 -20.56
N TYR A 379 -31.37 29.79 -20.97
CA TYR A 379 -31.92 30.03 -22.29
C TYR A 379 -30.88 30.65 -23.25
N ASP A 380 -29.67 30.93 -22.78
CA ASP A 380 -28.65 31.68 -23.53
C ASP A 380 -28.00 30.83 -24.63
N VAL A 381 -27.95 29.51 -24.45
CA VAL A 381 -27.42 28.56 -25.43
C VAL A 381 -28.57 27.87 -26.17
N PRO A 382 -28.64 27.97 -27.52
CA PRO A 382 -29.62 27.22 -28.31
C PRO A 382 -29.48 25.71 -28.10
N HIS A 383 -30.61 24.99 -28.05
CA HIS A 383 -30.60 23.54 -27.80
C HIS A 383 -29.84 22.73 -28.87
N ASP A 384 -29.81 23.19 -30.12
CA ASP A 384 -29.01 22.53 -31.18
C ASP A 384 -27.49 22.68 -31.00
N ARG A 385 -27.04 23.49 -30.04
CA ARG A 385 -25.64 23.63 -29.63
C ARG A 385 -25.32 22.94 -28.31
N TYR A 386 -26.34 22.63 -27.52
CA TYR A 386 -26.22 21.94 -26.25
C TYR A 386 -27.50 21.12 -26.06
N GLU A 387 -27.47 19.93 -26.66
CA GLU A 387 -28.60 18.99 -26.72
C GLU A 387 -28.67 18.21 -25.43
N SER A 388 -29.17 18.86 -24.39
CA SER A 388 -29.26 18.31 -23.04
C SER A 388 -30.58 18.71 -22.40
N VAL A 389 -31.13 17.84 -21.55
CA VAL A 389 -32.25 18.20 -20.67
C VAL A 389 -31.90 19.32 -19.69
N MET A 390 -30.62 19.60 -19.44
CA MET A 390 -30.16 20.70 -18.60
C MET A 390 -30.34 22.09 -19.26
N ASN A 391 -30.61 22.13 -20.57
CA ASN A 391 -30.84 23.37 -21.31
C ASN A 391 -32.33 23.74 -21.30
N TYR A 392 -32.71 24.95 -20.84
CA TYR A 392 -34.12 25.34 -20.80
C TYR A 392 -34.77 25.57 -22.18
N ASN A 393 -33.98 25.63 -23.27
CA ASN A 393 -34.51 25.59 -24.63
C ASN A 393 -34.87 24.17 -25.11
N ALA A 394 -34.59 23.12 -24.33
CA ALA A 394 -34.92 21.75 -24.68
C ALA A 394 -36.44 21.55 -24.79
N PRO A 395 -36.94 20.86 -25.83
CA PRO A 395 -38.35 20.46 -25.87
C PRO A 395 -38.69 19.55 -24.69
N TRP A 396 -39.84 19.78 -24.03
CA TRP A 396 -40.31 19.05 -22.84
C TRP A 396 -40.39 17.51 -22.95
N GLU A 397 -40.37 16.97 -24.17
CA GLU A 397 -40.39 15.53 -24.41
C GLU A 397 -39.02 14.99 -24.84
N THR A 398 -37.97 15.80 -24.78
CA THR A 398 -36.58 15.36 -25.00
C THR A 398 -36.05 14.74 -23.72
N LEU A 399 -35.26 13.69 -23.86
CA LEU A 399 -34.60 13.00 -22.75
C LEU A 399 -33.14 12.77 -23.18
N GLY A 400 -32.22 12.77 -22.22
CA GLY A 400 -30.79 12.60 -22.48
C GLY A 400 -29.97 13.84 -22.12
N TYR A 401 -28.71 13.59 -21.78
CA TYR A 401 -27.71 14.64 -21.65
C TYR A 401 -26.83 14.76 -22.90
N SER A 402 -26.10 15.86 -23.02
CA SER A 402 -25.17 16.11 -24.11
C SER A 402 -24.01 15.12 -24.08
N THR A 403 -23.61 14.64 -25.27
CA THR A 403 -22.45 13.75 -25.51
C THR A 403 -21.38 14.43 -26.37
N SER A 404 -21.44 15.76 -26.49
CA SER A 404 -20.62 16.47 -27.47
C SER A 404 -20.32 17.91 -27.07
N ALA A 405 -19.30 18.48 -27.73
CA ALA A 405 -18.91 19.87 -27.52
C ALA A 405 -20.08 20.85 -27.71
N PRO A 406 -20.11 21.97 -26.97
CA PRO A 406 -19.02 22.48 -26.13
C PRO A 406 -18.96 21.91 -24.71
N PHE A 407 -19.99 21.19 -24.26
CA PHE A 407 -20.04 20.57 -22.95
C PHE A 407 -20.72 19.20 -23.03
N ASP A 408 -19.99 18.18 -22.61
CA ASP A 408 -20.43 16.79 -22.56
C ASP A 408 -20.78 16.48 -21.11
N ASP A 409 -22.08 16.40 -20.84
CA ASP A 409 -22.61 16.19 -19.50
C ASP A 409 -22.26 14.81 -18.97
N TRP A 410 -22.31 13.79 -19.84
CA TRP A 410 -22.00 12.42 -19.46
C TRP A 410 -20.51 12.27 -19.16
N ALA A 411 -19.64 12.88 -19.96
CA ALA A 411 -18.21 12.91 -19.65
C ALA A 411 -17.91 13.68 -18.37
N TYR A 412 -18.68 14.73 -18.05
CA TYR A 412 -18.54 15.44 -16.78
C TYR A 412 -18.97 14.57 -15.58
N LEU A 413 -20.14 13.92 -15.68
CA LEU A 413 -20.61 12.98 -14.66
C LEU A 413 -19.67 11.78 -14.52
N ALA A 414 -19.03 11.34 -15.60
CA ALA A 414 -18.05 10.25 -15.55
C ALA A 414 -16.92 10.49 -14.52
N THR A 415 -16.58 11.76 -14.23
CA THR A 415 -15.45 12.09 -13.34
C THR A 415 -15.83 12.95 -12.13
N ASN A 416 -17.06 13.49 -12.09
CA ASN A 416 -17.49 14.44 -11.06
C ASN A 416 -18.88 14.11 -10.51
N MET A 417 -19.41 12.91 -10.80
CA MET A 417 -20.69 12.51 -10.25
C MET A 417 -20.64 12.60 -8.73
N TYR A 418 -21.60 13.30 -8.16
CA TYR A 418 -21.73 13.37 -6.72
C TYR A 418 -22.23 12.03 -6.19
N GLY A 419 -21.36 11.30 -5.51
CA GLY A 419 -21.72 10.14 -4.71
C GLY A 419 -22.45 10.50 -3.41
N PRO A 420 -23.25 9.59 -2.84
CA PRO A 420 -23.83 9.75 -1.51
C PRO A 420 -22.71 9.93 -0.45
N PRO A 421 -22.99 10.53 0.73
CA PRO A 421 -21.99 10.62 1.79
C PRO A 421 -21.47 9.24 2.22
N ALA A 422 -20.15 9.14 2.48
CA ALA A 422 -19.48 7.91 2.88
C ALA A 422 -20.25 7.10 3.95
N LEU A 423 -20.36 5.79 3.72
CA LEU A 423 -21.21 4.89 4.48
C LEU A 423 -20.53 4.48 5.79
N THR A 424 -20.72 5.32 6.82
CA THR A 424 -20.08 5.14 8.14
C THR A 424 -20.62 3.95 8.99
N THR A 425 -21.21 2.90 8.42
CA THR A 425 -21.87 1.84 9.21
C THR A 425 -21.23 0.46 9.12
N ASN A 426 -21.17 -0.20 10.29
CA ASN A 426 -20.71 -1.57 10.53
C ASN A 426 -21.44 -2.62 9.68
N LEU A 427 -21.02 -2.83 8.43
CA LEU A 427 -21.38 -4.02 7.67
C LEU A 427 -20.43 -5.17 8.03
N PRO A 428 -20.94 -6.41 8.19
CA PRO A 428 -20.10 -7.56 8.54
C PRO A 428 -19.18 -7.96 7.37
N ILE A 429 -17.88 -8.02 7.66
CA ILE A 429 -16.80 -8.40 6.73
C ILE A 429 -16.92 -9.87 6.29
N PRO A 430 -16.78 -10.20 5.00
CA PRO A 430 -16.61 -11.59 4.54
C PRO A 430 -15.31 -12.19 5.12
N SER A 431 -15.41 -13.26 5.92
CA SER A 431 -14.21 -13.92 6.46
C SER A 431 -13.61 -14.91 5.46
N THR A 432 -12.30 -14.82 5.22
CA THR A 432 -11.47 -15.73 4.39
C THR A 432 -11.26 -17.12 4.99
N ALA A 433 -12.30 -17.77 5.52
CA ALA A 433 -12.18 -19.11 6.09
C ALA A 433 -11.94 -20.19 5.00
N ASN A 434 -10.67 -20.34 4.62
CA ASN A 434 -9.93 -21.52 4.17
C ASN A 434 -10.73 -22.58 3.37
N THR A 435 -10.49 -22.66 2.05
CA THR A 435 -10.74 -23.88 1.28
C THR A 435 -9.53 -24.34 0.44
N THR A 436 -8.73 -25.19 1.09
CA THR A 436 -8.19 -26.46 0.59
C THR A 436 -6.87 -26.50 -0.21
N ASN A 437 -5.82 -26.90 0.52
CA ASN A 437 -4.94 -28.07 0.27
C ASN A 437 -4.36 -28.28 -1.14
N GLU A 438 -3.15 -27.79 -1.36
CA GLU A 438 -2.17 -28.54 -2.14
C GLU A 438 -1.38 -29.47 -1.21
N THR A 439 -1.70 -30.77 -1.25
CA THR A 439 -0.82 -31.80 -0.66
C THR A 439 0.03 -32.39 -1.79
N PRO A 440 1.37 -32.43 -1.68
CA PRO A 440 2.19 -33.10 -2.67
C PRO A 440 1.97 -34.60 -2.56
N THR A 441 1.41 -35.23 -3.60
CA THR A 441 1.34 -36.68 -3.69
C THR A 441 2.74 -37.27 -3.87
N ASN A 442 3.36 -37.68 -2.76
CA ASN A 442 4.45 -38.63 -2.79
C ASN A 442 3.89 -40.05 -2.95
N ALA A 443 3.87 -40.52 -4.19
CA ALA A 443 3.77 -41.94 -4.48
C ALA A 443 5.11 -42.62 -4.19
N THR A 444 5.17 -43.54 -3.23
CA THR A 444 6.07 -44.70 -3.31
C THR A 444 5.70 -45.82 -2.32
N ALA A 445 5.39 -46.97 -2.92
CA ALA A 445 5.68 -48.36 -2.52
C ALA A 445 5.72 -48.76 -1.04
N SER A 446 4.80 -49.64 -0.64
CA SER A 446 5.04 -51.10 -0.49
C SER A 446 3.78 -51.83 -0.05
#